data_AF-A0A1Y4TRB5-F1
#
_entry.id   AF-A0A1Y4TRB5-F1
#
_cell.length_a   1.000
_cell.length_b   1.000
_cell.length_c   1.000
_cell.angle_alpha   90.00
_cell.angle_beta   90.00
_cell.angle_gamma   90.00
#
_symmetry.space_group_name_H-M   'P 1'
#
loop_
_entity.id
_entity.type
_entity.pdbx_description
1 polymer ?
#
loop_
_entity_poly.entity_id
_entity_poly.type
_entity_poly.pdbx_seq_one_letter_code
_entity_poly.pdbx_strand_id
1 'polypeptide(L)'
;MDNPMSMMQSYEEMSAEVSAAVDRGYQVALERVDQLIQDGGYDYEMSIESLIDEAKSASGFNAAYVLAAYSASMLQQGTSADDMTAKLDAVAEQMFPISSEEKEKERVIPLTYTTYREVTVTVVYGQTFIGIVNGQMQFRYDVAVRGGYYEPDGSITTLEPVTTTAYRAEDVTVPVYTDGRISGTTSATYYVPDGTETLTPSTETVVYLECTIHPFDQDVVLDAFGIDPDAPYDNFGITYGEAISNMATALQKTLYGAQGGSQGGESVPLTDEELIAFVERQNCNETRKHILSTALSLVGKVPYFWGGKSDAGWNDEWNTPKVVTATGSSATGTILPYGLDCSGYTDWVFKTAMGVSIKAGSWNQWDNSYAITEAELLPGDLGFMAVPGTVPVNHVLIYAGENEDGAHMWVHCTSGSGVVLNSPDYVSYYRRPINVDYDAPVLSGTGLQTTEPSQNSE
;
A
#
# COMPACT_ATOMS: atom_id res chain seq x y z
N MET A 1 -27.10 -4.16 41.97
CA MET A 1 -27.45 -2.78 41.59
C MET A 1 -26.64 -2.50 40.36
N ASP A 2 -27.22 -2.79 39.21
CA ASP A 2 -26.55 -2.62 37.93
C ASP A 2 -26.29 -1.14 37.71
N ASN A 3 -25.03 -0.81 37.47
CA ASN A 3 -24.65 0.52 37.04
C ASN A 3 -25.22 0.67 35.62
N PRO A 4 -26.13 1.63 35.35
CA PRO A 4 -26.65 1.80 34.00
C PRO A 4 -25.46 2.15 33.10
N MET A 5 -25.14 1.25 32.16
CA MET A 5 -24.15 1.53 31.12
C MET A 5 -24.57 2.81 30.41
N SER A 6 -23.60 3.70 30.19
CA SER A 6 -23.84 4.87 29.37
C SER A 6 -24.11 4.45 27.92
N MET A 7 -24.93 5.22 27.20
CA MET A 7 -25.26 4.99 25.78
C MET A 7 -24.01 4.85 24.90
N MET A 8 -22.91 5.50 25.29
CA MET A 8 -21.61 5.44 24.60
C MET A 8 -20.92 4.08 24.79
N GLN A 9 -20.94 3.53 26.02
CA GLN A 9 -20.36 2.21 26.31
C GLN A 9 -21.10 1.08 25.57
N SER A 10 -22.44 1.14 25.52
CA SER A 10 -23.21 0.15 24.76
C SER A 10 -22.94 0.22 23.26
N TYR A 11 -22.66 1.42 22.72
CA TYR A 11 -22.30 1.58 21.31
C TYR A 11 -20.89 1.03 21.02
N GLU A 12 -19.92 1.34 21.88
CA GLU A 12 -18.53 0.86 21.74
C GLU A 12 -18.46 -0.67 21.72
N GLU A 13 -19.18 -1.33 22.63
CA GLU A 13 -19.26 -2.80 22.69
C GLU A 13 -19.88 -3.38 21.41
N MET A 14 -21.03 -2.88 20.97
CA MET A 14 -21.68 -3.37 19.75
C MET A 14 -20.87 -3.05 18.49
N SER A 15 -20.24 -1.87 18.42
CA SER A 15 -19.39 -1.50 17.29
C SER A 15 -18.18 -2.42 17.16
N ALA A 16 -17.58 -2.84 18.29
CA ALA A 16 -16.47 -3.78 18.27
C ALA A 16 -16.87 -5.17 17.75
N GLU A 17 -18.05 -5.66 18.13
CA GLU A 17 -18.59 -6.93 17.63
C GLU A 17 -18.85 -6.88 16.12
N VAL A 18 -19.42 -5.78 15.62
CA VAL A 18 -19.67 -5.59 14.20
C VAL A 18 -18.35 -5.49 13.43
N SER A 19 -17.38 -4.69 13.89
CA SER A 19 -16.07 -4.60 13.25
C SER A 19 -15.40 -5.97 13.16
N ALA A 20 -15.44 -6.76 14.24
CA ALA A 20 -14.88 -8.10 14.24
C ALA A 20 -15.57 -9.04 13.23
N ALA A 21 -16.89 -8.89 13.00
CA ALA A 21 -17.62 -9.67 12.01
C ALA A 21 -17.22 -9.29 10.57
N VAL A 22 -17.05 -8.00 10.31
CA VAL A 22 -16.60 -7.51 8.99
C VAL A 22 -15.15 -7.89 8.71
N ASP A 23 -14.26 -7.81 9.71
CA ASP A 23 -12.88 -8.28 9.58
C ASP A 23 -12.82 -9.76 9.21
N ARG A 24 -13.71 -10.59 9.79
CA ARG A 24 -13.85 -12.00 9.40
C ARG A 24 -14.29 -12.16 7.95
N GLY A 25 -15.30 -11.40 7.50
CA GLY A 25 -15.72 -11.41 6.09
C GLY A 25 -14.58 -11.06 5.13
N TYR A 26 -13.75 -10.08 5.49
CA TYR A 26 -12.60 -9.69 4.67
C TYR A 26 -11.51 -10.79 4.62
N GLN A 27 -11.21 -11.44 5.76
CA GLN A 27 -10.30 -12.59 5.77
C GLN A 27 -10.81 -13.74 4.90
N VAL A 28 -12.12 -14.02 4.94
CA VAL A 28 -12.76 -15.03 4.09
C VAL A 28 -12.60 -14.67 2.59
N ALA A 29 -12.70 -13.40 2.23
CA ALA A 29 -12.47 -12.96 0.86
C ALA A 29 -11.01 -13.16 0.40
N LEU A 30 -10.03 -12.85 1.26
CA LEU A 30 -8.61 -13.12 0.98
C LEU A 30 -8.32 -14.62 0.81
N GLU A 31 -8.87 -15.46 1.70
CA GLU A 31 -8.79 -16.92 1.57
C GLU A 31 -9.43 -17.42 0.27
N ARG A 32 -10.53 -16.78 -0.16
CA ARG A 32 -11.19 -17.12 -1.42
C ARG A 32 -10.37 -16.75 -2.64
N VAL A 33 -9.70 -15.60 -2.63
CA VAL A 33 -8.73 -15.20 -3.69
C VAL A 33 -7.61 -16.24 -3.79
N ASP A 34 -7.03 -16.64 -2.66
CA ASP A 34 -5.99 -17.67 -2.61
C ASP A 34 -6.46 -19.00 -3.21
N GLN A 35 -7.67 -19.45 -2.85
CA GLN A 35 -8.28 -20.65 -3.44
C GLN A 35 -8.48 -20.53 -4.95
N LEU A 36 -8.99 -19.39 -5.45
CA LEU A 36 -9.21 -19.19 -6.89
C LEU A 36 -7.89 -19.28 -7.67
N ILE A 37 -6.81 -18.72 -7.12
CA ILE A 37 -5.47 -18.77 -7.73
C ILE A 37 -4.95 -20.22 -7.76
N GLN A 38 -5.03 -20.93 -6.63
CA GLN A 38 -4.51 -22.28 -6.49
C GLN A 38 -5.31 -23.31 -7.31
N ASP A 39 -6.64 -23.28 -7.22
CA ASP A 39 -7.53 -24.22 -7.94
C ASP A 39 -7.43 -24.05 -9.46
N GLY A 40 -7.17 -22.82 -9.93
CA GLY A 40 -6.95 -22.52 -11.34
C GLY A 40 -5.55 -22.81 -11.86
N GLY A 41 -4.57 -23.07 -10.97
CA GLY A 41 -3.18 -23.35 -11.35
C GLY A 41 -2.44 -22.14 -11.94
N TYR A 42 -2.83 -20.93 -11.53
CA TYR A 42 -2.25 -19.67 -11.99
C TYR A 42 -0.89 -19.38 -11.34
N ASP A 43 -0.07 -18.51 -11.95
CA ASP A 43 1.17 -18.03 -11.32
C ASP A 43 0.82 -17.21 -10.06
N TYR A 44 1.16 -17.78 -8.89
CA TYR A 44 0.74 -17.26 -7.60
C TYR A 44 1.30 -15.88 -7.31
N GLU A 45 2.61 -15.69 -7.51
CA GLU A 45 3.30 -14.43 -7.22
C GLU A 45 2.71 -13.29 -8.08
N MET A 46 2.53 -13.53 -9.38
CA MET A 46 1.96 -12.54 -10.29
C MET A 46 0.48 -12.24 -10.03
N SER A 47 -0.29 -13.25 -9.62
CA SER A 47 -1.71 -13.08 -9.26
C SER A 47 -1.87 -12.23 -7.99
N ILE A 48 -1.02 -12.45 -6.98
CA ILE A 48 -1.02 -11.67 -5.74
C ILE A 48 -0.49 -10.25 -5.98
N GLU A 49 0.57 -10.06 -6.77
CA GLU A 49 1.07 -8.72 -7.13
C GLU A 49 0.05 -7.89 -7.91
N SER A 50 -0.85 -8.55 -8.65
CA SER A 50 -1.89 -7.91 -9.45
C SER A 50 -3.23 -7.78 -8.70
N LEU A 51 -3.30 -8.21 -7.43
CA LEU A 51 -4.52 -8.12 -6.63
C LEU A 51 -4.95 -6.65 -6.44
N ILE A 52 -6.14 -6.33 -6.93
CA ILE A 52 -6.79 -5.04 -6.68
C ILE A 52 -7.64 -5.18 -5.44
N ASP A 53 -7.19 -4.58 -4.35
CA ASP A 53 -7.83 -4.70 -3.03
C ASP A 53 -8.53 -3.40 -2.67
N GLU A 54 -9.77 -3.24 -3.17
CA GLU A 54 -10.62 -2.08 -2.87
C GLU A 54 -11.21 -2.17 -1.45
N ALA A 55 -11.30 -3.41 -0.93
CA ALA A 55 -11.67 -3.72 0.44
C ALA A 55 -10.60 -3.38 1.48
N LYS A 56 -9.32 -3.23 1.13
CA LYS A 56 -8.24 -2.78 2.05
C LYS A 56 -8.51 -1.42 2.68
N SER A 57 -9.49 -0.71 2.15
CA SER A 57 -10.11 0.44 2.78
C SER A 57 -11.06 0.08 3.92
N ALA A 58 -11.08 -1.17 4.44
CA ALA A 58 -11.93 -1.80 5.48
C ALA A 58 -12.28 -0.95 6.71
N SER A 59 -11.62 0.19 6.87
CA SER A 59 -12.18 1.41 7.47
C SER A 59 -13.50 1.94 6.86
N GLY A 60 -14.04 1.34 5.78
CA GLY A 60 -15.13 1.85 4.94
C GLY A 60 -16.49 1.14 5.10
N PHE A 61 -16.56 0.08 5.91
CA PHE A 61 -17.87 -0.36 6.36
C PHE A 61 -18.38 0.64 7.42
N ASN A 62 -19.57 1.18 7.21
CA ASN A 62 -20.15 2.11 8.14
C ASN A 62 -20.71 1.32 9.34
N ALA A 63 -19.93 1.20 10.42
CA ALA A 63 -20.40 0.59 11.68
C ALA A 63 -21.72 1.19 12.14
N ALA A 64 -21.91 2.50 11.93
CA ALA A 64 -23.18 3.16 12.22
C ALA A 64 -24.30 2.72 11.26
N TYR A 65 -24.00 2.33 10.02
CA TYR A 65 -24.97 1.74 9.09
C TYR A 65 -25.40 0.35 9.54
N VAL A 66 -24.46 -0.55 9.86
CA VAL A 66 -24.81 -1.90 10.33
C VAL A 66 -25.56 -1.84 11.66
N LEU A 67 -25.18 -0.94 12.56
CA LEU A 67 -25.89 -0.69 13.81
C LEU A 67 -27.26 -0.03 13.60
N ALA A 68 -27.41 0.84 12.59
CA ALA A 68 -28.69 1.41 12.20
C ALA A 68 -29.61 0.36 11.58
N ALA A 69 -29.09 -0.50 10.71
CA ALA A 69 -29.80 -1.64 10.14
C ALA A 69 -30.24 -2.61 11.23
N TYR A 70 -29.34 -2.94 12.16
CA TYR A 70 -29.65 -3.72 13.36
C TYR A 70 -30.75 -3.07 14.20
N SER A 71 -30.66 -1.75 14.45
CA SER A 71 -31.67 -1.00 15.21
C SER A 71 -33.04 -1.00 14.52
N ALA A 72 -33.08 -0.87 13.19
CA ALA A 72 -34.29 -0.99 12.39
C ALA A 72 -34.87 -2.42 12.45
N SER A 73 -33.99 -3.43 12.42
CA SER A 73 -34.38 -4.84 12.55
C SER A 73 -34.98 -5.15 13.93
N MET A 74 -34.53 -4.50 15.01
CA MET A 74 -35.10 -4.68 16.34
C MET A 74 -36.58 -4.25 16.40
N LEU A 75 -36.95 -3.18 15.70
CA LEU A 75 -38.33 -2.71 15.61
C LEU A 75 -39.21 -3.64 14.76
N GLN A 76 -38.64 -4.26 13.73
CA GLN A 76 -39.36 -5.12 12.81
C GLN A 76 -39.45 -6.58 13.30
N GLN A 77 -38.41 -7.09 13.98
CA GLN A 77 -38.21 -8.53 14.23
C GLN A 77 -37.74 -8.92 15.64
N GLY A 78 -37.33 -7.98 16.51
CA GLY A 78 -36.96 -8.28 17.90
C GLY A 78 -35.58 -8.97 18.10
N THR A 79 -34.63 -8.68 17.22
CA THR A 79 -33.23 -9.17 17.17
C THR A 79 -32.42 -8.88 18.45
N SER A 80 -31.49 -9.76 18.86
CA SER A 80 -30.49 -9.53 19.94
C SER A 80 -29.07 -9.34 19.38
N ALA A 81 -28.11 -8.91 20.19
CA ALA A 81 -26.70 -8.74 19.76
C ALA A 81 -26.06 -10.08 19.31
N ASP A 82 -26.33 -11.18 20.02
CA ASP A 82 -25.90 -12.52 19.62
C ASP A 82 -26.49 -12.93 18.26
N ASP A 83 -27.77 -12.59 18.00
CA ASP A 83 -28.44 -12.87 16.73
C ASP A 83 -27.88 -12.01 15.59
N MET A 84 -27.48 -10.77 15.88
CA MET A 84 -26.79 -9.89 14.93
C MET A 84 -25.47 -10.49 14.48
N THR A 85 -24.60 -10.85 15.42
CA THR A 85 -23.28 -11.41 15.13
C THR A 85 -23.40 -12.73 14.36
N ALA A 86 -24.33 -13.61 14.76
CA ALA A 86 -24.58 -14.87 14.06
C ALA A 86 -25.06 -14.67 12.60
N LYS A 87 -25.90 -13.67 12.36
CA LYS A 87 -26.38 -13.33 11.00
C LYS A 87 -25.28 -12.75 10.13
N LEU A 88 -24.43 -11.88 10.69
CA LEU A 88 -23.27 -11.34 9.98
C LEU A 88 -22.26 -12.44 9.65
N ASP A 89 -21.96 -13.33 10.59
CA ASP A 89 -21.06 -14.46 10.35
C ASP A 89 -21.58 -15.41 9.25
N ALA A 90 -22.90 -15.60 9.17
CA ALA A 90 -23.52 -16.45 8.15
C ALA A 90 -23.38 -15.90 6.72
N VAL A 91 -23.12 -14.60 6.56
CA VAL A 91 -22.97 -13.94 5.26
C VAL A 91 -21.54 -13.44 5.01
N ALA A 92 -20.57 -13.88 5.81
CA ALA A 92 -19.17 -13.45 5.72
C ALA A 92 -18.56 -13.59 4.31
N GLU A 93 -18.90 -14.68 3.58
CA GLU A 93 -18.44 -14.91 2.21
C GLU A 93 -18.99 -13.91 1.17
N GLN A 94 -20.08 -13.21 1.50
CA GLN A 94 -20.77 -12.28 0.59
C GLN A 94 -20.42 -10.82 0.87
N MET A 95 -19.89 -10.52 2.07
CA MET A 95 -19.60 -9.16 2.51
C MET A 95 -18.66 -8.40 1.58
N PHE A 96 -17.71 -9.09 0.95
CA PHE A 96 -16.74 -8.52 0.02
C PHE A 96 -16.76 -9.32 -1.28
N PRO A 97 -17.55 -8.89 -2.27
CA PRO A 97 -17.61 -9.55 -3.55
C PRO A 97 -16.23 -9.64 -4.22
N ILE A 98 -15.99 -10.72 -4.97
CA ILE A 98 -14.74 -10.92 -5.70
C ILE A 98 -15.05 -11.05 -7.20
N SER A 99 -14.40 -10.22 -8.02
CA SER A 99 -14.31 -10.46 -9.47
C SER A 99 -12.93 -10.96 -9.82
N SER A 100 -12.82 -11.71 -10.91
CA SER A 100 -11.51 -12.18 -11.41
C SER A 100 -11.47 -12.20 -12.93
N GLU A 101 -10.29 -11.92 -13.48
CA GLU A 101 -10.00 -11.98 -14.91
C GLU A 101 -8.69 -12.74 -15.14
N GLU A 102 -8.72 -13.74 -16.03
CA GLU A 102 -7.53 -14.46 -16.45
C GLU A 102 -6.70 -13.57 -17.40
N LYS A 103 -5.41 -13.43 -17.11
CA LYS A 103 -4.48 -12.61 -17.89
C LYS A 103 -3.20 -13.39 -18.21
N GLU A 104 -2.56 -12.97 -19.29
CA GLU A 104 -1.29 -13.54 -19.74
C GLU A 104 -0.21 -12.46 -19.77
N LYS A 105 1.02 -12.84 -19.38
CA LYS A 105 2.18 -11.96 -19.47
C LYS A 105 3.40 -12.74 -19.94
N GLU A 106 4.22 -12.13 -20.79
CA GLU A 106 5.52 -12.69 -21.13
C GLU A 106 6.52 -12.40 -20.01
N ARG A 107 7.16 -13.45 -19.49
CA ARG A 107 8.27 -13.39 -18.55
C ARG A 107 9.56 -13.83 -19.23
N VAL A 108 10.62 -13.05 -19.08
CA VAL A 108 11.95 -13.41 -19.60
C VAL A 108 12.59 -14.46 -18.69
N ILE A 109 12.99 -15.60 -19.26
CA ILE A 109 13.79 -16.61 -18.57
C ILE A 109 15.25 -16.15 -18.61
N PRO A 110 15.91 -15.95 -17.45
CA PRO A 110 17.31 -15.53 -17.41
C PRO A 110 18.21 -16.48 -18.19
N LEU A 111 19.06 -15.91 -19.05
CA LEU A 111 20.07 -16.65 -19.79
C LEU A 111 21.37 -16.66 -18.99
N THR A 112 21.92 -17.85 -18.71
CA THR A 112 23.26 -18.01 -18.14
C THR A 112 24.24 -18.51 -19.20
N TYR A 113 25.36 -17.82 -19.39
CA TYR A 113 26.41 -18.20 -20.35
C TYR A 113 27.80 -18.16 -19.73
N THR A 114 28.70 -19.01 -20.25
CA THR A 114 30.07 -19.17 -19.75
C THR A 114 30.96 -17.99 -20.16
N THR A 115 31.78 -17.51 -19.23
CA THR A 115 32.84 -16.53 -19.51
C THR A 115 34.19 -17.21 -19.65
N TYR A 116 35.12 -16.55 -20.34
CA TYR A 116 36.43 -17.11 -20.65
C TYR A 116 37.54 -16.15 -20.26
N ARG A 117 38.62 -16.68 -19.70
CA ARG A 117 39.83 -15.92 -19.39
C ARG A 117 40.99 -16.39 -20.25
N GLU A 118 41.76 -15.44 -20.76
CA GLU A 118 42.96 -15.74 -21.53
C GLU A 118 44.03 -16.39 -20.63
N VAL A 119 44.66 -17.44 -21.15
CA VAL A 119 45.77 -18.15 -20.53
C VAL A 119 46.94 -18.29 -21.50
N THR A 120 48.14 -18.49 -20.95
CA THR A 120 49.31 -18.86 -21.74
C THR A 120 49.57 -20.34 -21.60
N VAL A 121 49.74 -21.03 -22.73
CA VAL A 121 49.89 -22.49 -22.78
C VAL A 121 51.24 -22.84 -23.37
N THR A 122 51.95 -23.77 -22.73
CA THR A 122 53.15 -24.38 -23.33
C THR A 122 52.71 -25.49 -24.27
N VAL A 123 52.89 -25.27 -25.57
CA VAL A 123 52.47 -26.19 -26.63
C VAL A 123 53.66 -26.98 -27.14
N VAL A 124 53.50 -28.29 -27.28
CA VAL A 124 54.45 -29.17 -27.97
C VAL A 124 54.05 -29.27 -29.44
N TYR A 125 54.93 -28.86 -30.36
CA TYR A 125 54.67 -28.90 -31.80
C TYR A 125 55.65 -29.80 -32.56
N GLY A 126 56.65 -30.34 -31.89
CA GLY A 126 57.61 -31.28 -32.44
C GLY A 126 58.08 -32.29 -31.41
N GLN A 127 58.32 -33.52 -31.86
CA GLN A 127 58.87 -34.60 -31.06
C GLN A 127 59.87 -35.38 -31.89
N THR A 128 61.12 -35.43 -31.44
CA THR A 128 62.21 -36.14 -32.11
C THR A 128 62.74 -37.25 -31.20
N PHE A 129 62.73 -38.50 -31.67
CA PHE A 129 63.34 -39.61 -30.94
C PHE A 129 64.87 -39.49 -30.90
N ILE A 130 65.48 -39.63 -29.71
CA ILE A 130 66.93 -39.43 -29.51
C ILE A 130 67.65 -40.64 -28.93
N GLY A 131 66.95 -41.73 -28.60
CA GLY A 131 67.56 -42.99 -28.17
C GLY A 131 66.81 -43.70 -27.04
N ILE A 132 67.43 -44.73 -26.47
CA ILE A 132 66.88 -45.52 -25.35
C ILE A 132 67.86 -45.44 -24.18
N VAL A 133 67.36 -45.09 -22.99
CA VAL A 133 68.15 -45.08 -21.74
C VAL A 133 67.41 -45.95 -20.72
N ASN A 134 68.09 -46.93 -20.14
CA ASN A 134 67.53 -47.87 -19.15
C ASN A 134 66.22 -48.56 -19.60
N GLY A 135 66.11 -48.87 -20.89
CA GLY A 135 64.92 -49.53 -21.48
C GLY A 135 63.75 -48.59 -21.79
N GLN A 136 63.87 -47.28 -21.51
CA GLN A 136 62.85 -46.27 -21.82
C GLN A 136 63.24 -45.43 -23.03
N MET A 137 62.27 -45.19 -23.93
CA MET A 137 62.45 -44.30 -25.08
C MET A 137 62.65 -42.85 -24.62
N GLN A 138 63.62 -42.17 -25.22
CA GLN A 138 63.94 -40.77 -24.95
C GLN A 138 63.61 -39.92 -26.17
N PHE A 139 62.98 -38.77 -25.92
CA PHE A 139 62.57 -37.82 -26.95
C PHE A 139 63.08 -36.42 -26.60
N ARG A 140 63.41 -35.64 -27.64
CA ARG A 140 63.53 -34.19 -27.58
C ARG A 140 62.20 -33.60 -28.03
N TYR A 141 61.66 -32.68 -27.24
CA TYR A 141 60.40 -31.99 -27.53
C TYR A 141 60.68 -30.55 -27.94
N ASP A 142 60.04 -30.12 -29.01
CA ASP A 142 60.04 -28.73 -29.44
C ASP A 142 58.79 -28.06 -28.86
N VAL A 143 59.02 -27.08 -27.98
CA VAL A 143 57.96 -26.41 -27.22
C VAL A 143 57.96 -24.91 -27.46
N ALA A 144 56.78 -24.30 -27.39
CA ALA A 144 56.60 -22.85 -27.44
C ALA A 144 55.50 -22.42 -26.47
N VAL A 145 55.72 -21.31 -25.76
CA VAL A 145 54.65 -20.66 -24.98
C VAL A 145 53.81 -19.82 -25.95
N ARG A 146 52.49 -20.07 -25.97
CA ARG A 146 51.54 -19.38 -26.85
C ARG A 146 50.42 -18.76 -26.01
N GLY A 147 50.08 -17.51 -26.32
CA GLY A 147 48.86 -16.84 -25.86
C GLY A 147 47.71 -17.05 -26.84
N GLY A 148 46.57 -16.39 -26.60
CA GLY A 148 45.35 -16.56 -27.41
C GLY A 148 44.56 -17.85 -27.14
N TYR A 149 44.93 -18.60 -26.11
CA TYR A 149 44.13 -19.70 -25.57
C TYR A 149 43.33 -19.21 -24.37
N TYR A 150 42.16 -19.78 -24.17
CA TYR A 150 41.23 -19.41 -23.14
C TYR A 150 40.72 -20.64 -22.39
N GLU A 151 40.35 -20.44 -21.13
CA GLU A 151 39.68 -21.43 -20.29
C GLU A 151 38.38 -20.82 -19.74
N PRO A 152 37.34 -21.63 -19.46
CA PRO A 152 36.16 -21.18 -18.74
C PRO A 152 36.53 -20.55 -17.39
N ASP A 153 36.03 -19.35 -17.12
CA ASP A 153 36.30 -18.56 -15.92
C ASP A 153 34.98 -17.99 -15.37
N GLY A 154 34.03 -18.88 -15.11
CA GLY A 154 32.72 -18.56 -14.53
C GLY A 154 31.58 -18.44 -15.55
N SER A 155 30.51 -17.79 -15.12
CA SER A 155 29.31 -17.57 -15.91
C SER A 155 28.65 -16.24 -15.54
N ILE A 156 27.97 -15.63 -16.50
CA ILE A 156 27.15 -14.43 -16.30
C ILE A 156 25.69 -14.81 -16.60
N THR A 157 24.77 -14.27 -15.79
CA THR A 157 23.32 -14.36 -16.03
C THR A 157 22.80 -13.01 -16.50
N THR A 158 21.97 -12.99 -17.55
CA THR A 158 21.39 -11.78 -18.14
C THR A 158 19.91 -11.95 -18.44
N LEU A 159 19.16 -10.86 -18.33
CA LEU A 159 17.78 -10.72 -18.79
C LEU A 159 17.68 -10.04 -20.16
N GLU A 160 18.81 -9.51 -20.67
CA GLU A 160 18.88 -8.81 -21.94
C GLU A 160 19.75 -9.58 -22.96
N PRO A 161 19.47 -9.45 -24.27
CA PRO A 161 20.34 -9.99 -25.31
C PRO A 161 21.78 -9.47 -25.17
N VAL A 162 22.75 -10.36 -25.26
CA VAL A 162 24.18 -10.02 -25.13
C VAL A 162 24.95 -10.51 -26.34
N THR A 163 25.84 -9.66 -26.87
CA THR A 163 26.81 -10.06 -27.89
C THR A 163 28.15 -10.31 -27.23
N THR A 164 28.67 -11.52 -27.35
CA THR A 164 29.93 -11.96 -26.74
C THR A 164 30.84 -12.62 -27.78
N THR A 165 32.11 -12.78 -27.43
CA THR A 165 33.06 -13.58 -28.22
C THR A 165 32.62 -15.03 -28.20
N ALA A 166 32.47 -15.63 -29.39
CA ALA A 166 32.27 -17.06 -29.53
C ALA A 166 33.61 -17.79 -29.41
N TYR A 167 33.60 -18.98 -28.83
CA TYR A 167 34.80 -19.77 -28.63
C TYR A 167 34.63 -21.16 -29.22
N ARG A 168 35.60 -21.60 -30.03
CA ARG A 168 35.68 -23.01 -30.46
C ARG A 168 36.68 -23.75 -29.59
N ALA A 169 36.34 -24.99 -29.24
CA ALA A 169 37.25 -25.89 -28.54
C ALA A 169 38.38 -26.34 -29.49
N GLU A 170 39.60 -26.35 -28.98
CA GLU A 170 40.81 -26.78 -29.69
C GLU A 170 41.64 -27.68 -28.77
N ASP A 171 41.90 -28.91 -29.23
CA ASP A 171 42.74 -29.86 -28.50
C ASP A 171 44.21 -29.55 -28.76
N VAL A 172 44.93 -29.17 -27.71
CA VAL A 172 46.32 -28.76 -27.74
C VAL A 172 47.19 -29.85 -27.13
N THR A 173 48.30 -30.18 -27.81
CA THR A 173 49.30 -31.09 -27.25
C THR A 173 50.19 -30.32 -26.26
N VAL A 174 50.12 -30.69 -24.99
CA VAL A 174 50.85 -30.04 -23.89
C VAL A 174 51.86 -31.01 -23.26
N PRO A 175 52.98 -30.50 -22.70
CA PRO A 175 54.01 -31.35 -22.10
C PRO A 175 53.56 -31.90 -20.74
N VAL A 176 53.94 -33.14 -20.45
CA VAL A 176 53.86 -33.74 -19.12
C VAL A 176 55.24 -33.63 -18.46
N TYR A 177 55.30 -33.15 -17.23
CA TYR A 177 56.55 -32.97 -16.50
C TYR A 177 56.74 -34.04 -15.42
N THR A 178 57.97 -34.55 -15.32
CA THR A 178 58.44 -35.39 -14.21
C THR A 178 59.81 -34.87 -13.79
N ASP A 179 59.99 -34.59 -12.50
CA ASP A 179 61.24 -34.02 -11.94
C ASP A 179 61.75 -32.77 -12.67
N GLY A 180 60.84 -31.90 -13.11
CA GLY A 180 61.16 -30.65 -13.81
C GLY A 180 61.60 -30.82 -15.27
N ARG A 181 61.47 -32.02 -15.85
CA ARG A 181 61.75 -32.30 -17.27
C ARG A 181 60.51 -32.84 -17.98
N ILE A 182 60.39 -32.54 -19.27
CA ILE A 182 59.31 -33.09 -20.10
C ILE A 182 59.54 -34.59 -20.25
N SER A 183 58.63 -35.39 -19.72
CA SER A 183 58.65 -36.86 -19.75
C SER A 183 57.69 -37.45 -20.79
N GLY A 184 56.75 -36.64 -21.30
CA GLY A 184 55.75 -37.06 -22.29
C GLY A 184 54.91 -35.89 -22.78
N THR A 185 53.84 -36.21 -23.51
CA THR A 185 52.81 -35.26 -23.93
C THR A 185 51.43 -35.78 -23.53
N THR A 186 50.49 -34.87 -23.39
CA THR A 186 49.06 -35.17 -23.29
C THR A 186 48.27 -34.20 -24.15
N SER A 187 47.04 -34.56 -24.49
CA SER A 187 46.08 -33.63 -25.08
C SER A 187 45.33 -32.91 -23.95
N ALA A 188 45.14 -31.60 -24.10
CA ALA A 188 44.32 -30.77 -23.23
C ALA A 188 43.47 -29.82 -24.10
N THR A 189 42.19 -29.68 -23.78
CA THR A 189 41.27 -28.84 -24.53
C THR A 189 41.34 -27.39 -24.03
N TYR A 190 41.61 -26.47 -24.94
CA TYR A 190 41.55 -25.03 -24.72
C TYR A 190 40.54 -24.40 -25.67
N TYR A 191 40.25 -23.12 -25.47
CA TYR A 191 39.30 -22.38 -26.30
C TYR A 191 39.99 -21.26 -27.05
N VAL A 192 39.60 -21.02 -28.31
CA VAL A 192 40.14 -19.93 -29.12
C VAL A 192 38.99 -19.09 -29.69
N PRO A 193 39.14 -17.75 -29.78
CA PRO A 193 38.10 -16.89 -30.34
C PRO A 193 37.73 -17.29 -31.77
N ASP A 194 36.42 -17.38 -32.03
CA ASP A 194 35.84 -17.81 -33.31
C ASP A 194 34.71 -16.87 -33.75
N GLY A 195 34.99 -15.56 -33.72
CA GLY A 195 34.02 -14.52 -34.03
C GLY A 195 33.18 -14.11 -32.83
N THR A 196 31.95 -13.70 -33.10
CA THR A 196 30.99 -13.20 -32.10
C THR A 196 29.67 -13.93 -32.26
N GLU A 197 29.00 -14.17 -31.14
CA GLU A 197 27.64 -14.70 -31.10
C GLU A 197 26.73 -13.77 -30.29
N THR A 198 25.45 -13.75 -30.65
CA THR A 198 24.42 -13.06 -29.90
C THR A 198 23.59 -14.11 -29.16
N LEU A 199 23.59 -14.02 -27.84
CA LEU A 199 22.83 -14.89 -26.98
C LEU A 199 21.59 -14.13 -26.50
N THR A 200 20.42 -14.71 -26.74
CA THR A 200 19.13 -14.08 -26.44
C THR A 200 18.41 -14.90 -25.38
N PRO A 201 18.01 -14.30 -24.24
CA PRO A 201 17.11 -14.93 -23.28
C PRO A 201 15.81 -15.37 -23.95
N SER A 202 15.29 -16.53 -23.56
CA SER A 202 13.98 -17.00 -24.01
C SER A 202 12.87 -16.37 -23.17
N THR A 203 11.66 -16.27 -23.72
CA THR A 203 10.47 -15.88 -22.97
C THR A 203 9.58 -17.10 -22.71
N GLU A 204 8.81 -17.03 -21.63
CA GLU A 204 7.67 -17.92 -21.39
C GLU A 204 6.41 -17.07 -21.15
N THR A 205 5.26 -17.60 -21.58
CA THR A 205 3.96 -17.02 -21.24
C THR A 205 3.52 -17.60 -19.90
N VAL A 206 3.31 -16.74 -18.93
CA VAL A 206 2.68 -17.10 -17.65
C VAL A 206 1.23 -16.62 -17.66
N VAL A 207 0.34 -17.49 -17.19
CA VAL A 207 -1.08 -17.19 -16.99
C VAL A 207 -1.26 -16.87 -15.50
N TYR A 208 -1.87 -15.73 -15.20
CA TYR A 208 -2.14 -15.29 -13.84
C TYR A 208 -3.60 -14.84 -13.72
N LEU A 209 -4.13 -14.85 -12.50
CA LEU A 209 -5.49 -14.40 -12.22
C LEU A 209 -5.43 -13.03 -11.55
N GLU A 210 -5.95 -12.01 -12.23
CA GLU A 210 -6.15 -10.70 -11.61
C GLU A 210 -7.47 -10.73 -10.85
N CYS A 211 -7.40 -10.70 -9.53
CA CYS A 211 -8.57 -10.63 -8.66
C CYS A 211 -8.81 -9.19 -8.21
N THR A 212 -10.09 -8.83 -8.05
CA THR A 212 -10.52 -7.60 -7.39
C THR A 212 -11.39 -7.98 -6.20
N ILE A 213 -10.99 -7.56 -5.00
CA ILE A 213 -11.85 -7.62 -3.81
C ILE A 213 -12.58 -6.27 -3.74
N HIS A 214 -13.89 -6.30 -3.95
CA HIS A 214 -14.76 -5.12 -3.99
C HIS A 214 -15.03 -4.59 -2.56
N PRO A 215 -15.49 -3.33 -2.42
CA PRO A 215 -15.89 -2.76 -1.13
C PRO A 215 -16.98 -3.58 -0.41
N PHE A 216 -17.21 -3.24 0.87
CA PHE A 216 -18.24 -3.88 1.68
C PHE A 216 -19.64 -3.71 1.09
N ASP A 217 -20.33 -4.81 0.81
CA ASP A 217 -21.69 -4.81 0.28
C ASP A 217 -22.72 -4.58 1.41
N GLN A 218 -23.36 -3.41 1.41
CA GLN A 218 -24.39 -3.05 2.40
C GLN A 218 -25.70 -3.81 2.21
N ASP A 219 -26.01 -4.26 0.99
CA ASP A 219 -27.26 -4.98 0.71
C ASP A 219 -27.24 -6.37 1.36
N VAL A 220 -26.07 -6.99 1.47
CA VAL A 220 -25.86 -8.25 2.20
C VAL A 220 -26.29 -8.13 3.67
N VAL A 221 -26.13 -6.95 4.29
CA VAL A 221 -26.55 -6.70 5.67
C VAL A 221 -28.08 -6.58 5.77
N LEU A 222 -28.70 -5.89 4.81
CA LEU A 222 -30.17 -5.76 4.76
C LEU A 222 -30.82 -7.13 4.58
N ASP A 223 -30.29 -7.95 3.66
CA ASP A 223 -30.74 -9.31 3.41
C ASP A 223 -30.55 -10.20 4.65
N ALA A 224 -29.38 -10.13 5.30
CA ALA A 224 -29.09 -10.89 6.52
C ALA A 224 -30.07 -10.55 7.67
N PHE A 225 -30.50 -9.29 7.78
CA PHE A 225 -31.48 -8.86 8.76
C PHE A 225 -32.94 -9.01 8.31
N GLY A 226 -33.18 -9.43 7.06
CA GLY A 226 -34.52 -9.57 6.49
C GLY A 226 -35.26 -8.24 6.41
N ILE A 227 -34.54 -7.15 6.14
CA ILE A 227 -35.08 -5.80 6.01
C ILE A 227 -35.43 -5.57 4.55
N ASP A 228 -36.68 -5.19 4.29
CA ASP A 228 -37.10 -4.66 2.99
C ASP A 228 -36.81 -3.14 2.97
N PRO A 229 -35.80 -2.65 2.23
CA PRO A 229 -35.43 -1.24 2.25
C PRO A 229 -36.53 -0.33 1.69
N ASP A 230 -37.42 -0.83 0.82
CA ASP A 230 -38.50 -0.07 0.20
C ASP A 230 -39.78 -0.04 1.05
N ALA A 231 -39.85 -0.86 2.11
CA ALA A 231 -40.99 -0.89 3.00
C ALA A 231 -41.16 0.46 3.74
N PRO A 232 -42.41 0.89 4.03
CA PRO A 232 -42.65 2.13 4.77
C PRO A 232 -42.20 2.01 6.23
N TYR A 233 -41.43 2.98 6.70
CA TYR A 233 -40.96 3.09 8.08
C TYR A 233 -41.91 3.94 8.92
N ASP A 234 -42.86 3.29 9.59
CA ASP A 234 -43.83 3.90 10.51
C ASP A 234 -44.61 5.11 9.91
N ASN A 235 -45.10 6.03 10.75
CA ASN A 235 -45.84 7.25 10.36
C ASN A 235 -44.92 8.40 9.89
N PHE A 236 -43.64 8.16 9.63
CA PHE A 236 -42.68 9.22 9.29
C PHE A 236 -42.67 9.58 7.80
N GLY A 237 -43.35 8.78 6.96
CA GLY A 237 -43.46 9.04 5.52
C GLY A 237 -42.17 8.80 4.73
N ILE A 238 -41.25 7.99 5.27
CA ILE A 238 -39.99 7.56 4.65
C ILE A 238 -39.92 6.03 4.60
N THR A 239 -38.99 5.49 3.83
CA THR A 239 -38.71 4.05 3.73
C THR A 239 -37.74 3.54 4.80
N TYR A 240 -37.63 2.23 4.99
CA TYR A 240 -36.63 1.62 5.89
C TYR A 240 -35.20 1.94 5.45
N GLY A 241 -34.91 1.96 4.14
CA GLY A 241 -33.61 2.35 3.61
C GLY A 241 -33.26 3.81 3.96
N GLU A 242 -34.19 4.74 3.75
CA GLU A 242 -34.01 6.15 4.15
C GLU A 242 -33.86 6.30 5.67
N ALA A 243 -34.61 5.53 6.47
CA ALA A 243 -34.52 5.56 7.92
C ALA A 243 -33.15 5.06 8.41
N ILE A 244 -32.64 3.95 7.86
CA ILE A 244 -31.33 3.39 8.20
C ILE A 244 -30.22 4.38 7.86
N SER A 245 -30.23 4.96 6.66
CA SER A 245 -29.24 5.96 6.25
C SER A 245 -29.26 7.21 7.14
N ASN A 246 -30.46 7.70 7.48
CA ASN A 246 -30.61 8.84 8.39
C ASN A 246 -30.15 8.52 9.82
N MET A 247 -30.45 7.32 10.33
CA MET A 247 -29.99 6.86 11.64
C MET A 247 -28.49 6.69 11.68
N ALA A 248 -27.88 6.08 10.65
CA ALA A 248 -26.45 5.94 10.52
C ALA A 248 -25.76 7.31 10.51
N THR A 249 -26.27 8.25 9.72
CA THR A 249 -25.75 9.63 9.65
C THR A 249 -25.92 10.37 10.98
N ALA A 250 -27.06 10.22 11.65
CA ALA A 250 -27.30 10.86 12.95
C ALA A 250 -26.42 10.26 14.05
N LEU A 251 -26.21 8.96 14.03
CA LEU A 251 -25.34 8.24 14.95
C LEU A 251 -23.89 8.68 14.75
N GLN A 252 -23.42 8.76 13.50
CA GLN A 252 -22.13 9.35 13.16
C GLN A 252 -22.00 10.79 13.67
N LYS A 253 -22.99 11.65 13.42
CA LYS A 253 -22.97 13.04 13.91
C LYS A 253 -22.99 13.13 15.44
N THR A 254 -23.71 12.25 16.11
CA THR A 254 -23.82 12.22 17.58
C THR A 254 -22.53 11.73 18.23
N LEU A 255 -21.86 10.76 17.64
CA LEU A 255 -20.63 10.16 18.17
C LEU A 255 -19.39 10.96 17.77
N TYR A 256 -19.39 11.56 16.58
CA TYR A 256 -18.19 12.15 15.97
C TYR A 256 -18.27 13.68 15.74
N GLY A 257 -19.41 14.34 15.97
CA GLY A 257 -19.44 15.80 16.16
C GLY A 257 -20.71 16.54 15.74
N ALA A 258 -21.51 16.94 16.73
CA ALA A 258 -22.37 18.12 16.65
C ALA A 258 -22.62 18.73 18.05
N GLN A 259 -21.65 19.48 18.58
CA GLN A 259 -21.96 20.53 19.54
C GLN A 259 -20.99 21.71 19.43
N GLY A 260 -21.42 22.76 18.72
CA GLY A 260 -20.69 24.04 18.69
C GLY A 260 -20.98 24.93 17.49
N GLY A 261 -22.19 25.49 17.46
CA GLY A 261 -22.62 26.71 16.75
C GLY A 261 -21.85 27.31 15.55
N SER A 262 -22.66 27.66 14.55
CA SER A 262 -22.51 28.78 13.60
C SER A 262 -21.82 28.52 12.26
N GLN A 263 -22.70 28.39 11.26
CA GLN A 263 -22.62 28.85 9.87
C GLN A 263 -21.74 28.09 8.87
N GLY A 264 -22.45 27.46 7.92
CA GLY A 264 -22.09 27.45 6.51
C GLY A 264 -21.49 26.13 6.02
N GLY A 265 -22.28 25.38 5.27
CA GLY A 265 -21.85 24.21 4.50
C GLY A 265 -22.32 22.91 5.12
N GLU A 266 -23.41 22.37 4.61
CA GLU A 266 -23.82 20.99 4.85
C GLU A 266 -22.70 20.06 4.39
N SER A 267 -21.91 19.54 5.33
CA SER A 267 -20.99 18.44 5.06
C SER A 267 -21.79 17.15 5.08
N VAL A 268 -22.26 16.72 3.91
CA VAL A 268 -22.61 15.32 3.66
C VAL A 268 -21.29 14.58 3.51
N PRO A 269 -20.93 13.64 4.41
CA PRO A 269 -19.74 12.81 4.21
C PRO A 269 -19.93 12.04 2.89
N LEU A 270 -18.99 12.19 1.96
CA LEU A 270 -18.93 11.33 0.77
C LEU A 270 -18.73 9.88 1.24
N THR A 271 -19.42 8.95 0.59
CA THR A 271 -19.20 7.50 0.73
C THR A 271 -17.80 7.12 0.28
N ASP A 272 -17.28 5.97 0.71
CA ASP A 272 -15.92 5.54 0.32
C ASP A 272 -15.79 5.36 -1.21
N GLU A 273 -16.86 4.97 -1.90
CA GLU A 273 -16.95 4.93 -3.37
C GLU A 273 -16.82 6.31 -4.00
N GLU A 274 -17.52 7.32 -3.46
CA GLU A 274 -17.41 8.70 -3.91
C GLU A 274 -16.02 9.28 -3.62
N LEU A 275 -15.36 8.86 -2.53
CA LEU A 275 -13.99 9.25 -2.21
C LEU A 275 -12.97 8.60 -3.15
N ILE A 276 -13.12 7.31 -3.48
CA ILE A 276 -12.27 6.62 -4.45
C ILE A 276 -12.44 7.23 -5.84
N ALA A 277 -13.68 7.40 -6.30
CA ALA A 277 -13.96 8.07 -7.57
C ALA A 277 -13.43 9.51 -7.59
N PHE A 278 -13.47 10.21 -6.44
CA PHE A 278 -12.87 11.51 -6.29
C PHE A 278 -11.35 11.48 -6.41
N VAL A 279 -10.65 10.48 -5.85
CA VAL A 279 -9.19 10.35 -5.99
C VAL A 279 -8.80 10.03 -7.42
N GLU A 280 -9.46 9.05 -8.04
CA GLU A 280 -9.09 8.56 -9.37
C GLU A 280 -9.24 9.60 -10.47
N ARG A 281 -10.23 10.51 -10.34
CA ARG A 281 -10.40 11.59 -11.30
C ARG A 281 -9.39 12.73 -11.17
N GLN A 282 -8.59 12.78 -10.10
CA GLN A 282 -7.60 13.84 -9.94
C GLN A 282 -6.42 13.65 -10.90
N ASN A 283 -6.03 14.74 -11.55
CA ASN A 283 -4.91 14.74 -12.48
C ASN A 283 -3.57 14.82 -11.74
N CYS A 284 -3.14 13.70 -11.16
CA CYS A 284 -1.85 13.58 -10.48
C CYS A 284 -1.27 12.16 -10.60
N ASN A 285 -0.03 11.99 -10.17
CA ASN A 285 0.64 10.68 -10.16
C ASN A 285 0.13 9.80 -8.98
N GLU A 286 0.44 8.51 -9.04
CA GLU A 286 0.01 7.52 -8.06
C GLU A 286 0.47 7.84 -6.62
N THR A 287 1.67 8.40 -6.46
CA THR A 287 2.18 8.84 -5.15
C THR A 287 1.31 9.94 -4.55
N ARG A 288 0.85 10.90 -5.35
CA ARG A 288 -0.08 11.95 -4.90
C ARG A 288 -1.48 11.42 -4.64
N LYS A 289 -1.96 10.46 -5.45
CA LYS A 289 -3.21 9.74 -5.16
C LYS A 289 -3.13 8.99 -3.83
N HIS A 290 -1.99 8.38 -3.50
CA HIS A 290 -1.77 7.71 -2.22
C HIS A 290 -1.80 8.69 -1.03
N ILE A 291 -1.14 9.84 -1.14
CA ILE A 291 -1.22 10.93 -0.15
C ILE A 291 -2.67 11.38 0.03
N LEU A 292 -3.39 11.59 -1.08
CA LEU A 292 -4.78 12.04 -1.06
C LEU A 292 -5.73 11.01 -0.44
N SER A 293 -5.57 9.73 -0.79
CA SER A 293 -6.34 8.62 -0.20
C SER A 293 -6.13 8.54 1.31
N THR A 294 -4.88 8.69 1.76
CA THR A 294 -4.53 8.76 3.19
C THR A 294 -5.16 9.98 3.87
N ALA A 295 -5.20 11.13 3.20
CA ALA A 295 -5.86 12.33 3.73
C ALA A 295 -7.37 12.10 3.91
N LEU A 296 -8.02 11.58 2.86
CA LEU A 296 -9.46 11.35 2.85
C LEU A 296 -9.91 10.25 3.82
N SER A 297 -9.02 9.31 4.17
CA SER A 297 -9.36 8.19 5.05
C SER A 297 -9.81 8.59 6.45
N LEU A 298 -9.51 9.81 6.91
CA LEU A 298 -9.95 10.32 8.22
C LEU A 298 -11.19 11.22 8.15
N VAL A 299 -11.69 11.56 6.95
CA VAL A 299 -12.86 12.44 6.79
C VAL A 299 -14.07 11.88 7.53
N GLY A 300 -14.62 12.66 8.46
CA GLY A 300 -15.74 12.25 9.31
C GLY A 300 -15.40 11.26 10.43
N LYS A 301 -14.16 10.76 10.53
CA LYS A 301 -13.75 9.71 11.50
C LYS A 301 -12.96 10.26 12.69
N VAL A 302 -12.21 11.35 12.50
CA VAL A 302 -11.33 11.92 13.54
C VAL A 302 -11.78 13.35 13.92
N PRO A 303 -12.06 13.61 15.21
CA PRO A 303 -12.56 14.89 15.69
C PRO A 303 -11.43 15.92 15.80
N TYR A 304 -11.81 17.19 15.93
CA TYR A 304 -10.84 18.25 16.17
C TYR A 304 -10.42 18.28 17.64
N PHE A 305 -9.11 18.30 17.87
CA PHE A 305 -8.54 18.52 19.18
C PHE A 305 -7.41 19.53 19.11
N TRP A 306 -7.55 20.68 19.79
CA TRP A 306 -6.53 21.73 19.78
C TRP A 306 -5.19 21.20 20.35
N GLY A 307 -4.13 21.24 19.54
CA GLY A 307 -2.83 20.66 19.89
C GLY A 307 -2.72 19.16 19.62
N GLY A 308 -3.76 18.52 19.10
CA GLY A 308 -3.80 17.09 18.78
C GLY A 308 -2.75 16.71 17.74
N LYS A 309 -2.05 15.59 17.97
CA LYS A 309 -0.95 15.08 17.14
C LYS A 309 -1.03 13.56 17.14
N SER A 310 -0.46 12.94 16.12
CA SER A 310 -0.29 11.51 16.08
C SER A 310 0.99 11.14 15.34
N ASP A 311 1.50 9.95 15.66
CA ASP A 311 2.46 9.26 14.80
C ASP A 311 1.73 8.60 13.63
N ALA A 312 2.49 8.02 12.69
CA ALA A 312 1.95 7.38 11.49
C ALA A 312 0.97 6.25 11.85
N GLY A 313 -0.07 6.08 11.02
CA GLY A 313 -1.08 5.03 11.20
C GLY A 313 -2.21 5.42 12.15
N TRP A 314 -3.11 4.46 12.40
CA TRP A 314 -4.24 4.66 13.31
C TRP A 314 -3.77 4.87 14.75
N ASN A 315 -4.48 5.72 15.49
CA ASN A 315 -4.20 5.98 16.90
C ASN A 315 -5.44 5.65 17.73
N ASP A 316 -5.32 4.63 18.57
CA ASP A 316 -6.39 4.14 19.44
C ASP A 316 -6.86 5.17 20.48
N GLU A 317 -6.08 6.22 20.74
CA GLU A 317 -6.54 7.32 21.59
C GLU A 317 -7.54 8.23 20.87
N TRP A 318 -7.65 8.20 19.54
CA TRP A 318 -8.65 9.02 18.85
C TRP A 318 -10.07 8.64 19.27
N ASN A 319 -10.95 9.65 19.32
CA ASN A 319 -12.30 9.54 19.85
C ASN A 319 -12.41 9.24 21.36
N THR A 320 -11.29 9.03 22.07
CA THR A 320 -11.32 8.83 23.53
C THR A 320 -11.39 10.18 24.28
N PRO A 321 -12.08 10.27 25.43
CA PRO A 321 -12.16 11.52 26.20
C PRO A 321 -10.80 11.97 26.75
N LYS A 322 -10.34 13.17 26.36
CA LYS A 322 -9.08 13.76 26.83
C LYS A 322 -9.27 15.22 27.27
N VAL A 323 -8.59 15.61 28.35
CA VAL A 323 -8.60 17.00 28.82
C VAL A 323 -7.76 17.84 27.87
N VAL A 324 -8.32 18.96 27.40
CA VAL A 324 -7.58 19.96 26.62
C VAL A 324 -6.64 20.73 27.55
N THR A 325 -5.35 20.46 27.47
CA THR A 325 -4.31 21.10 28.29
C THR A 325 -3.59 22.25 27.57
N ALA A 326 -3.90 22.48 26.31
CA ALA A 326 -3.18 23.41 25.45
C ALA A 326 -3.52 24.88 25.76
N THR A 327 -2.54 25.62 26.29
CA THR A 327 -2.63 27.05 26.58
C THR A 327 -3.01 27.85 25.32
N GLY A 328 -4.11 28.61 25.39
CA GLY A 328 -4.60 29.45 24.28
C GLY A 328 -5.84 28.92 23.55
N SER A 329 -6.27 27.69 23.84
CA SER A 329 -7.56 27.17 23.39
C SER A 329 -8.71 27.72 24.23
N SER A 330 -9.83 28.10 23.61
CA SER A 330 -11.07 28.44 24.34
C SER A 330 -11.66 27.25 25.10
N ALA A 331 -11.25 26.03 24.75
CA ALA A 331 -11.63 24.77 25.38
C ALA A 331 -10.63 24.30 26.47
N THR A 332 -9.63 25.11 26.83
CA THR A 332 -8.65 24.72 27.86
C THR A 332 -9.35 24.33 29.17
N GLY A 333 -9.06 23.12 29.68
CA GLY A 333 -9.67 22.57 30.89
C GLY A 333 -10.98 21.80 30.67
N THR A 334 -11.51 21.73 29.44
CA THR A 334 -12.66 20.87 29.10
C THR A 334 -12.20 19.49 28.65
N ILE A 335 -13.10 18.51 28.70
CA ILE A 335 -12.89 17.17 28.12
C ILE A 335 -13.50 17.17 26.73
N LEU A 336 -12.72 16.78 25.72
CA LEU A 336 -13.17 16.58 24.34
C LEU A 336 -12.68 15.20 23.86
N PRO A 337 -13.37 14.58 22.88
CA PRO A 337 -12.82 13.46 22.16
C PRO A 337 -11.45 13.84 21.57
N TYR A 338 -10.43 13.04 21.85
CA TYR A 338 -9.10 13.27 21.33
C TYR A 338 -9.07 13.05 19.82
N GLY A 339 -8.22 13.82 19.16
CA GLY A 339 -8.14 13.85 17.71
C GLY A 339 -6.98 14.72 17.28
N LEU A 340 -7.14 15.41 16.15
CA LEU A 340 -6.05 16.17 15.53
C LEU A 340 -6.38 17.66 15.47
N ASP A 341 -5.37 18.53 15.50
CA ASP A 341 -5.53 19.89 14.99
C ASP A 341 -5.14 19.96 13.51
N CYS A 342 -5.31 21.13 12.87
CA CYS A 342 -5.03 21.31 11.46
C CYS A 342 -3.63 20.83 11.04
N SER A 343 -2.60 21.26 11.76
CA SER A 343 -1.21 20.90 11.49
C SER A 343 -0.85 19.49 11.92
N GLY A 344 -1.51 18.96 12.95
CA GLY A 344 -1.33 17.57 13.39
C GLY A 344 -1.91 16.60 12.39
N TYR A 345 -3.03 16.96 11.79
CA TYR A 345 -3.64 16.22 10.69
C TYR A 345 -2.74 16.20 9.46
N THR A 346 -2.29 17.35 8.97
CA THR A 346 -1.42 17.37 7.78
C THR A 346 -0.09 16.65 8.03
N ASP A 347 0.54 16.80 9.21
CA ASP A 347 1.75 16.05 9.57
C ASP A 347 1.49 14.54 9.65
N TRP A 348 0.33 14.12 10.18
CA TRP A 348 -0.08 12.72 10.21
C TRP A 348 -0.23 12.12 8.81
N VAL A 349 -0.83 12.85 7.86
CA VAL A 349 -0.99 12.37 6.48
C VAL A 349 0.37 12.06 5.87
N PHE A 350 1.33 12.98 5.95
CA PHE A 350 2.66 12.76 5.36
C PHE A 350 3.47 11.69 6.10
N LYS A 351 3.33 11.59 7.43
CA LYS A 351 3.95 10.50 8.20
C LYS A 351 3.42 9.14 7.76
N THR A 352 2.11 9.04 7.54
CA THR A 352 1.44 7.77 7.20
C THR A 352 1.66 7.38 5.75
N ALA A 353 1.45 8.31 4.81
CA ALA A 353 1.57 8.02 3.38
C ALA A 353 3.04 7.93 2.92
N MET A 354 3.92 8.75 3.50
CA MET A 354 5.26 8.98 2.95
C MET A 354 6.38 8.70 3.96
N GLY A 355 6.06 8.31 5.20
CA GLY A 355 7.06 8.09 6.25
C GLY A 355 7.82 9.34 6.68
N VAL A 356 7.37 10.55 6.32
CA VAL A 356 8.07 11.82 6.57
C VAL A 356 7.22 12.79 7.38
N SER A 357 7.85 13.48 8.33
CA SER A 357 7.18 14.54 9.09
C SER A 357 7.41 15.90 8.44
N ILE A 358 6.32 16.61 8.14
CA ILE A 358 6.35 18.00 7.68
C ILE A 358 6.38 19.01 8.83
N LYS A 359 6.45 18.52 10.07
CA LYS A 359 6.48 19.22 11.37
C LYS A 359 5.09 19.61 11.88
N ALA A 360 4.99 19.65 13.21
CA ALA A 360 3.82 20.14 13.92
C ALA A 360 3.76 21.68 13.92
N GLY A 361 2.57 22.26 13.75
CA GLY A 361 2.32 23.70 13.74
C GLY A 361 2.38 24.31 12.35
N SER A 362 1.36 25.12 12.00
CA SER A 362 1.23 25.75 10.68
C SER A 362 2.42 26.67 10.32
N TRP A 363 3.06 27.29 11.31
CA TRP A 363 4.26 28.12 11.09
C TRP A 363 5.48 27.26 10.71
N ASN A 364 5.68 26.12 11.38
CA ASN A 364 6.78 25.22 11.04
C ASN A 364 6.55 24.57 9.67
N GLN A 365 5.32 24.22 9.32
CA GLN A 365 4.98 23.71 7.99
C GLN A 365 5.17 24.76 6.90
N TRP A 366 4.88 26.03 7.18
CA TRP A 366 5.19 27.14 6.27
C TRP A 366 6.69 27.25 5.99
N ASP A 367 7.52 27.20 7.03
CA ASP A 367 8.98 27.29 6.90
C ASP A 367 9.58 26.03 6.26
N ASN A 368 8.92 24.87 6.40
CA ASN A 368 9.31 23.58 5.83
C ASN A 368 8.64 23.30 4.47
N SER A 369 8.15 24.33 3.81
CA SER A 369 7.60 24.30 2.45
C SER A 369 8.08 25.51 1.66
N TYR A 370 7.90 25.50 0.35
CA TYR A 370 8.18 26.65 -0.53
C TYR A 370 6.90 27.11 -1.23
N ALA A 371 6.83 28.39 -1.58
CA ALA A 371 5.67 28.94 -2.27
C ALA A 371 5.55 28.39 -3.70
N ILE A 372 4.32 28.08 -4.11
CA ILE A 372 3.96 27.70 -5.47
C ILE A 372 2.85 28.63 -5.97
N THR A 373 2.71 28.72 -7.29
CA THR A 373 1.59 29.41 -7.93
C THR A 373 0.36 28.51 -7.97
N GLU A 374 -0.81 29.10 -8.16
CA GLU A 374 -2.07 28.35 -8.35
C GLU A 374 -1.99 27.37 -9.53
N ALA A 375 -1.33 27.77 -10.62
CA ALA A 375 -1.14 26.92 -11.79
C ALA A 375 -0.19 25.72 -11.55
N GLU A 376 0.61 25.76 -10.48
CA GLU A 376 1.50 24.67 -10.08
C GLU A 376 0.86 23.76 -9.03
N LEU A 377 -0.34 24.09 -8.55
CA LEU A 377 -1.04 23.42 -7.47
C LEU A 377 -1.43 22.00 -7.90
N LEU A 378 -0.98 21.01 -7.12
CA LEU A 378 -1.25 19.59 -7.34
C LEU A 378 -1.74 18.93 -6.05
N PRO A 379 -2.57 17.88 -6.14
CA PRO A 379 -3.03 17.14 -4.96
C PRO A 379 -1.88 16.77 -4.01
N GLY A 380 -2.09 16.99 -2.71
CA GLY A 380 -1.05 16.85 -1.69
C GLY A 380 -0.28 18.15 -1.36
N ASP A 381 -0.40 19.21 -2.16
CA ASP A 381 0.17 20.52 -1.79
C ASP A 381 -0.60 21.15 -0.63
N LEU A 382 0.04 22.09 0.08
CA LEU A 382 -0.54 22.76 1.25
C LEU A 382 -1.19 24.09 0.88
N GLY A 383 -2.36 24.35 1.49
CA GLY A 383 -3.05 25.62 1.46
C GLY A 383 -3.00 26.29 2.84
N PHE A 384 -2.76 27.59 2.87
CA PHE A 384 -2.75 28.39 4.10
C PHE A 384 -3.69 29.58 3.99
N MET A 385 -4.32 29.92 5.11
CA MET A 385 -5.19 31.10 5.22
C MET A 385 -4.38 32.40 5.13
N ALA A 386 -3.21 32.45 5.79
CA ALA A 386 -2.44 33.68 5.91
C ALA A 386 -0.93 33.45 6.01
N VAL A 387 -0.13 34.49 5.77
CA VAL A 387 1.31 34.49 6.09
C VAL A 387 1.50 34.43 7.61
N PRO A 388 2.43 33.61 8.14
CA PRO A 388 2.73 33.57 9.57
C PRO A 388 2.93 34.97 10.19
N GLY A 389 2.30 35.21 11.33
CA GLY A 389 2.35 36.48 12.06
C GLY A 389 1.41 37.58 11.58
N THR A 390 0.65 37.37 10.50
CA THR A 390 -0.32 38.37 10.00
C THR A 390 -1.73 38.22 10.59
N VAL A 391 -2.04 37.04 11.15
CA VAL A 391 -3.31 36.74 11.83
C VAL A 391 -3.04 36.04 13.17
N PRO A 392 -3.95 36.16 14.17
CA PRO A 392 -3.76 35.53 15.50
C PRO A 392 -3.75 34.00 15.46
N VAL A 393 -4.51 33.38 14.57
CA VAL A 393 -4.58 31.93 14.35
C VAL A 393 -4.52 31.70 12.85
N ASN A 394 -3.59 30.84 12.42
CA ASN A 394 -3.44 30.43 11.03
C ASN A 394 -3.97 29.00 10.86
N HIS A 395 -4.36 28.64 9.65
CA HIS A 395 -4.94 27.34 9.34
C HIS A 395 -4.27 26.73 8.11
N VAL A 396 -4.08 25.41 8.12
CA VAL A 396 -3.39 24.65 7.07
C VAL A 396 -4.27 23.50 6.59
N LEU A 397 -4.27 23.29 5.28
CA LEU A 397 -5.10 22.32 4.57
C LEU A 397 -4.25 21.58 3.53
N ILE A 398 -4.71 20.40 3.10
CA ILE A 398 -4.14 19.68 1.96
C ILE A 398 -5.05 19.86 0.76
N TYR A 399 -4.48 20.26 -0.37
CA TYR A 399 -5.21 20.36 -1.63
C TYR A 399 -5.61 18.97 -2.12
N ALA A 400 -6.91 18.81 -2.39
CA ALA A 400 -7.52 17.56 -2.81
C ALA A 400 -7.74 17.49 -4.33
N GLY A 401 -7.51 18.59 -5.06
CA GLY A 401 -7.87 18.71 -6.46
C GLY A 401 -9.15 19.53 -6.66
N GLU A 402 -9.80 19.39 -7.80
CA GLU A 402 -11.01 20.17 -8.15
C GLU A 402 -12.25 19.30 -8.12
N ASN A 403 -13.42 19.80 -7.73
CA ASN A 403 -14.70 19.10 -7.93
C ASN A 403 -15.20 19.19 -9.39
N GLU A 404 -16.38 18.64 -9.68
CA GLU A 404 -16.98 18.68 -11.03
C GLU A 404 -17.26 20.12 -11.52
N ASP A 405 -17.51 21.04 -10.60
CA ASP A 405 -17.74 22.45 -10.88
C ASP A 405 -16.42 23.26 -11.05
N GLY A 406 -15.26 22.59 -10.93
CA GLY A 406 -13.94 23.22 -11.00
C GLY A 406 -13.54 23.98 -9.72
N ALA A 407 -14.27 23.79 -8.61
CA ALA A 407 -13.91 24.40 -7.34
C ALA A 407 -12.75 23.65 -6.67
N HIS A 408 -11.77 24.39 -6.15
CA HIS A 408 -10.67 23.83 -5.37
C HIS A 408 -11.17 23.19 -4.08
N MET A 409 -10.91 21.90 -3.96
CA MET A 409 -11.27 21.09 -2.81
C MET A 409 -10.07 20.91 -1.88
N TRP A 410 -10.35 20.89 -0.58
CA TRP A 410 -9.35 20.86 0.47
C TRP A 410 -9.76 19.87 1.55
N VAL A 411 -8.83 19.00 1.96
CA VAL A 411 -9.00 18.14 3.14
C VAL A 411 -8.30 18.79 4.33
N HIS A 412 -9.00 18.95 5.43
CA HIS A 412 -8.42 19.56 6.62
C HIS A 412 -9.16 19.20 7.90
N CYS A 413 -8.46 19.28 9.04
CA CYS A 413 -9.10 19.19 10.35
C CYS A 413 -9.56 20.57 10.82
N THR A 414 -10.87 20.80 10.85
CA THR A 414 -11.50 22.08 11.20
C THR A 414 -12.00 22.12 12.63
N SER A 415 -11.88 23.28 13.28
CA SER A 415 -12.48 23.49 14.59
C SER A 415 -13.99 23.31 14.52
N GLY A 416 -14.52 22.33 15.24
CA GLY A 416 -15.96 22.05 15.36
C GLY A 416 -16.45 20.77 14.67
N SER A 417 -15.78 20.33 13.60
CA SER A 417 -16.23 19.16 12.81
C SER A 417 -15.16 18.07 12.62
N GLY A 418 -13.90 18.31 13.01
CA GLY A 418 -12.83 17.34 12.77
C GLY A 418 -12.37 17.34 11.31
N VAL A 419 -11.93 16.20 10.80
CA VAL A 419 -11.44 16.09 9.42
C VAL A 419 -12.60 16.15 8.42
N VAL A 420 -12.53 17.09 7.49
CA VAL A 420 -13.56 17.36 6.47
C VAL A 420 -12.91 17.56 5.09
N LEU A 421 -13.71 17.33 4.04
CA LEU A 421 -13.42 17.69 2.65
C LEU A 421 -14.43 18.76 2.20
N ASN A 422 -13.96 19.94 1.81
CA ASN A 422 -14.81 21.06 1.36
C ASN A 422 -14.00 22.08 0.53
N SER A 423 -14.63 23.19 0.13
CA SER A 423 -14.03 24.25 -0.70
C SER A 423 -14.04 25.62 0.00
N PRO A 424 -13.23 25.84 1.05
CA PRO A 424 -13.17 27.11 1.76
C PRO A 424 -12.63 28.25 0.88
N ASP A 425 -13.24 29.43 0.99
CA ASP A 425 -12.89 30.63 0.22
C ASP A 425 -11.72 31.44 0.82
N TYR A 426 -11.24 31.06 2.01
CA TYR A 426 -10.19 31.78 2.72
C TYR A 426 -8.77 31.29 2.42
N VAL A 427 -8.59 30.21 1.64
CA VAL A 427 -7.26 29.69 1.29
C VAL A 427 -6.60 30.64 0.30
N SER A 428 -5.52 31.29 0.70
CA SER A 428 -4.90 32.40 -0.05
C SER A 428 -3.44 32.17 -0.42
N TYR A 429 -2.81 31.12 0.12
CA TYR A 429 -1.38 30.85 -0.07
C TYR A 429 -1.14 29.37 -0.31
N TYR A 430 -0.51 29.05 -1.44
CA TYR A 430 -0.20 27.69 -1.86
C TYR A 430 1.28 27.37 -1.64
N ARG A 431 1.58 26.22 -1.06
CA ARG A 431 2.96 25.81 -0.75
C ARG A 431 3.19 24.32 -0.94
N ARG A 432 4.39 23.94 -1.36
CA ARG A 432 4.81 22.54 -1.49
C ARG A 432 5.84 22.18 -0.41
N PRO A 433 5.60 21.14 0.42
CA PRO A 433 6.58 20.61 1.38
C PRO A 433 7.93 20.25 0.73
N ILE A 434 9.04 20.57 1.41
CA ILE A 434 10.42 20.44 0.85
C ILE A 434 11.02 19.02 1.00
N ASN A 435 10.55 18.22 1.97
CA ASN A 435 11.11 16.91 2.30
C ASN A 435 10.19 15.74 1.93
N VAL A 436 9.44 15.88 0.84
CA VAL A 436 8.53 14.86 0.34
C VAL A 436 8.94 14.51 -1.09
N ASP A 437 9.21 13.23 -1.33
CA ASP A 437 9.47 12.71 -2.67
C ASP A 437 8.14 12.33 -3.31
N TYR A 438 7.61 13.22 -4.15
CA TYR A 438 6.33 13.02 -4.83
C TYR A 438 6.42 12.07 -6.03
N ASP A 439 7.61 11.58 -6.38
CA ASP A 439 7.83 10.62 -7.46
C ASP A 439 8.32 9.27 -6.93
N ALA A 440 8.36 9.09 -5.60
CA ALA A 440 8.70 7.83 -4.97
C ALA A 440 7.72 6.73 -5.38
N PRO A 441 8.19 5.51 -5.72
CA PRO A 441 7.30 4.39 -5.98
C PRO A 441 6.48 4.09 -4.73
N VAL A 442 5.17 3.91 -4.91
CA VAL A 442 4.27 3.50 -3.82
C VAL A 442 4.69 2.10 -3.37
N LEU A 443 5.35 1.99 -2.23
CA LEU A 443 5.79 0.71 -1.68
C LEU A 443 4.58 -0.05 -1.13
N SER A 444 4.08 -1.00 -1.89
CA SER A 444 3.17 -2.05 -1.42
C SER A 444 3.94 -2.97 -0.45
N GLY A 445 4.14 -2.55 0.81
CA GLY A 445 5.01 -3.33 1.70
C GLY A 445 5.20 -2.93 3.15
N THR A 446 4.45 -1.98 3.72
CA THR A 446 4.43 -1.82 5.19
C THR A 446 3.26 -2.61 5.76
N GLY A 447 3.53 -3.88 6.07
CA GLY A 447 2.66 -4.64 6.95
C GLY A 447 2.41 -3.85 8.24
N LEU A 448 1.14 -3.78 8.64
CA LEU A 448 0.79 -3.64 10.04
C LEU A 448 1.63 -4.66 10.81
N GLN A 449 2.62 -4.21 11.57
CA GLN A 449 3.24 -5.06 12.56
C GLN A 449 2.17 -5.37 13.61
N THR A 450 1.53 -6.52 13.46
CA THR A 450 0.82 -7.18 14.54
C THR A 450 1.88 -7.64 15.54
N THR A 451 2.22 -6.80 16.51
CA THR A 451 2.93 -7.27 17.70
C THR A 451 1.92 -8.04 18.55
N GLU A 452 1.88 -9.37 18.40
CA GLU A 452 1.24 -10.22 19.39
C GLU A 452 1.94 -10.05 20.75
N PRO A 453 1.20 -9.97 21.87
CA PRO A 453 1.80 -9.98 23.19
C PRO A 453 2.35 -11.38 23.48
N SER A 454 3.65 -11.44 23.78
CA SER A 454 4.31 -12.65 24.27
C SER A 454 3.53 -13.26 25.45
N GLN A 455 3.04 -14.48 25.28
CA GLN A 455 2.59 -15.28 26.40
C GLN A 455 3.78 -15.57 27.31
N ASN A 456 3.77 -14.96 28.49
CA ASN A 456 4.56 -15.43 29.62
C ASN A 456 3.90 -16.72 30.14
N SER A 457 4.51 -17.86 29.86
CA SER A 457 4.35 -19.08 30.63
C SER A 457 5.72 -19.50 31.17
N GLU A 458 5.80 -19.49 32.50
CA GLU A 458 6.85 -20.01 33.41
C GLU A 458 8.18 -19.25 33.55
#